data_AF-A0A661PKM9-F1
#
_entry.id   AF-A0A661PKM9-F1
#
_cell.length_a   1.000
_cell.length_b   1.000
_cell.length_c   1.000
_cell.angle_alpha   90.00
_cell.angle_beta   90.00
_cell.angle_gamma   90.00
#
_symmetry.space_group_name_H-M   'P 1'
#
loop_
_entity.id
_entity.type
_entity.pdbx_description
1 polymer ?
#
loop_
_entity_poly.entity_id
_entity_poly.type
_entity_poly.pdbx_seq_one_letter_code
_entity_poly.pdbx_strand_id
1 'polypeptide(L)' 'GFSGNMDFAIAIRTVMIKNRRLYFQAGAGIVADSDPQKEYEETLNKAMAIRKALEMAAEGL' A
#
# COMPACT_ATOMS: atom_id res chain seq x y z
N GLY A 1 -15.40 10.39 -18.23
CA GLY A 1 -14.48 11.04 -19.17
C GLY A 1 -15.23 11.43 -20.44
N PHE A 2 -14.66 12.32 -21.26
CA PHE A 2 -15.26 13.11 -22.36
C PHE A 2 -15.89 14.46 -21.97
N SER A 3 -16.07 14.79 -20.69
CA SER A 3 -16.60 16.08 -20.21
C SER A 3 -15.54 17.11 -19.77
N GLY A 4 -14.24 16.82 -19.95
CA GLY A 4 -13.13 17.68 -19.50
C GLY A 4 -12.73 17.55 -18.02
N ASN A 5 -13.51 16.83 -17.21
CA ASN A 5 -13.19 16.61 -15.79
C ASN A 5 -12.18 15.46 -15.62
N MET A 6 -11.31 15.59 -14.61
CA MET A 6 -10.33 14.59 -14.21
C MET A 6 -10.38 14.35 -12.70
N ASP A 7 -10.19 13.10 -12.30
CA ASP A 7 -10.05 12.67 -10.90
C ASP A 7 -9.00 11.56 -10.83
N PHE A 8 -8.05 11.69 -9.90
CA PHE A 8 -6.92 10.77 -9.75
C PHE A 8 -6.67 10.48 -8.28
N ALA A 9 -6.33 9.23 -7.99
CA ALA A 9 -5.84 8.81 -6.69
C ALA A 9 -4.35 8.49 -6.75
N ILE A 10 -3.63 8.77 -5.66
CA ILE A 10 -2.26 8.32 -5.49
C ILE A 10 -2.26 6.79 -5.38
N ALA A 11 -1.38 6.11 -6.12
CA ALA A 11 -1.25 4.64 -6.14
C ALA A 11 -0.55 4.08 -4.88
N ILE A 12 -1.07 4.40 -3.70
CA ILE A 12 -0.68 3.81 -2.41
C ILE A 12 -1.76 2.83 -1.95
N ARG A 13 -1.44 1.95 -0.99
CA ARG A 13 -2.34 0.88 -0.54
C ARG A 13 -2.93 0.06 -1.70
N THR A 14 -2.14 -0.08 -2.75
CA THR A 14 -2.53 -0.70 -4.02
C THR A 14 -1.74 -2.00 -4.20
N VAL A 15 -2.40 -3.02 -4.76
CA VAL A 15 -1.77 -4.30 -5.12
C VAL A 15 -1.71 -4.41 -6.64
N MET A 16 -0.52 -4.69 -7.18
CA MET A 16 -0.32 -5.01 -8.59
C MET A 16 -0.16 -6.52 -8.74
N ILE A 17 -0.89 -7.11 -9.69
CA ILE A 17 -0.79 -8.52 -10.03
C ILE A 17 -0.03 -8.67 -11.34
N LYS A 18 1.09 -9.39 -11.32
CA LYS A 18 1.90 -9.66 -12.52
C LYS A 18 2.52 -11.04 -12.44
N ASN A 19 2.45 -11.81 -13.53
CA ASN A 19 3.03 -13.16 -13.61
C ASN A 19 2.63 -14.07 -12.44
N ARG A 20 1.34 -14.04 -12.08
CA ARG A 20 0.77 -14.79 -10.93
C ARG A 20 1.42 -14.44 -9.58
N ARG A 21 2.02 -13.27 -9.45
CA ARG A 21 2.57 -12.74 -8.20
C ARG A 21 1.88 -11.43 -7.83
N LEU A 22 1.68 -11.23 -6.54
CA LEU A 22 1.14 -10.01 -5.94
C LEU A 22 2.30 -9.13 -5.48
N TYR A 23 2.24 -7.85 -5.82
CA TYR A 23 3.21 -6.85 -5.43
C TYR A 23 2.49 -5.70 -4.74
N PHE A 24 3.00 -5.26 -3.60
CA PHE A 24 2.53 -4.06 -2.92
C PHE A 24 3.73 -3.34 -2.30
N GLN A 25 3.58 -2.04 -2.11
CA GLN A 25 4.61 -1.20 -1.52
C GLN A 25 4.01 -0.37 -0.39
N ALA A 26 4.79 -0.21 0.67
CA ALA A 26 4.56 0.76 1.73
C ALA A 26 5.86 1.52 1.98
N GLY A 27 5.75 2.69 2.61
CA GLY A 27 6.89 3.48 3.01
C GLY A 27 6.51 4.50 4.09
N ALA A 28 7.51 5.26 4.52
CA ALA A 28 7.38 6.29 5.53
C ALA A 28 8.00 7.60 5.05
N GLY A 29 7.56 8.71 5.63
CA GLY A 29 8.09 10.04 5.32
C GLY A 29 9.22 10.36 6.29
N ILE A 30 10.44 10.52 5.80
CA ILE A 30 11.61 10.78 6.65
C ILE A 30 11.80 12.29 6.84
N VAL A 31 11.95 12.71 8.10
CA VAL A 31 12.32 14.07 8.51
C VAL A 31 13.62 14.05 9.32
N ALA A 32 14.14 15.22 9.70
CA ALA A 32 15.47 15.34 10.34
C ALA A 32 15.58 14.57 11.67
N ASP A 33 14.46 14.43 12.35
CA ASP A 33 14.27 13.89 13.69
C ASP A 33 13.57 12.52 13.66
N SER A 34 13.42 11.92 12.49
CA SER A 34 12.91 10.56 12.32
C SER A 34 13.79 9.53 13.02
N ASP A 35 13.14 8.55 13.66
CA ASP A 35 13.79 7.40 14.25
C ASP A 35 13.68 6.20 13.28
N PRO A 36 14.80 5.63 12.79
CA PRO A 36 14.75 4.56 11.79
C PRO A 36 13.89 3.36 12.19
N GLN A 37 13.85 3.02 13.47
CA GLN A 37 13.06 1.88 13.95
C GLN A 37 11.56 2.20 13.90
N LYS A 38 11.16 3.40 14.33
CA LYS A 38 9.75 3.83 14.26
C LYS A 38 9.23 3.92 12.83
N GLU A 39 10.03 4.45 11.90
CA GLU A 39 9.64 4.58 10.49
C GLU A 39 9.48 3.21 9.80
N TYR A 40 10.31 2.25 10.20
CA TYR A 40 10.18 0.87 9.75
C TYR A 40 8.89 0.22 10.28
N GLU A 41 8.59 0.39 11.57
CA GLU A 41 7.35 -0.08 12.18
C GLU A 41 6.12 0.56 11.51
N GLU A 42 6.16 1.86 11.21
CA GLU A 42 5.11 2.55 10.46
C GLU A 42 4.90 1.94 9.07
N THR A 43 5.99 1.65 8.35
CA THR A 43 5.94 1.03 7.02
C THR A 43 5.27 -0.35 7.07
N LEU A 44 5.60 -1.17 8.07
CA LEU A 44 4.96 -2.47 8.29
C LEU A 44 3.47 -2.32 8.64
N ASN A 45 3.12 -1.35 9.49
CA ASN A 45 1.73 -1.08 9.88
C ASN A 45 0.88 -0.67 8.67
N LYS A 46 1.41 0.18 7.77
CA LYS A 46 0.72 0.56 6.53
C LYS A 46 0.53 -0.64 5.58
N ALA A 47 1.53 -1.51 5.48
CA ALA A 47 1.45 -2.73 4.67
C ALA A 47 0.47 -3.77 5.25
N MET A 48 0.27 -3.79 6.57
CA MET A 48 -0.55 -4.78 7.27
C MET A 48 -1.99 -4.82 6.77
N ALA A 49 -2.58 -3.66 6.44
CA ALA A 49 -3.94 -3.59 5.92
C ALA A 49 -4.09 -4.36 4.60
N ILE A 50 -3.11 -4.23 3.70
CA ILE A 50 -3.07 -4.97 2.43
C ILE A 50 -2.89 -6.46 2.70
N ARG A 51 -1.94 -6.82 3.58
CA ARG A 51 -1.68 -8.22 3.94
C ARG A 51 -2.95 -8.92 4.45
N LYS A 52 -3.66 -8.29 5.39
CA LYS A 52 -4.91 -8.83 5.94
C LYS A 52 -6.00 -8.99 4.89
N ALA A 53 -6.14 -8.02 3.98
CA ALA A 53 -7.09 -8.12 2.88
C ALA A 53 -6.79 -9.31 1.95
N LEU A 54 -5.50 -9.56 1.68
CA LEU A 54 -5.07 -10.71 0.88
C LEU A 54 -5.30 -12.05 1.59
N GLU A 55 -5.07 -12.11 2.91
CA GLU A 55 -5.35 -13.30 3.73
C GLU A 55 -6.85 -13.65 3.70
N MET A 56 -7.71 -12.65 3.92
CA MET A 56 -9.17 -12.83 3.84
C MET A 56 -9.61 -13.33 2.45
N ALA A 57 -9.07 -12.75 1.38
CA ALA A 57 -9.36 -13.17 0.02
C ALA A 57 -8.91 -14.61 -0.29
N ALA A 58 -7.81 -15.05 0.31
CA ALA A 58 -7.32 -16.42 0.15
C ALA A 58 -8.17 -17.46 0.91
N GLU A 59 -8.81 -17.06 2.02
CA GLU A 59 -9.71 -17.91 2.82
C GLU A 59 -11.12 -18.03 2.22
N GLY A 60 -11.43 -17.30 1.14
CA GLY A 60 -12.68 -17.41 0.40
C GLY A 60 -13.71 -16.31 0.66
N LEU A 61 -13.26 -15.10 1.00
CA LEU A 61 -14.07 -13.88 1.15
C LEU A 61 -13.82 -12.86 0.04
#